data_AF-A0A968F8Q2-F1
#
_entry.id   AF-A0A968F8Q2-F1
#
_cell.length_a   1.000
_cell.length_b   1.000
_cell.length_c   1.000
_cell.angle_alpha   90.00
_cell.angle_beta   90.00
_cell.angle_gamma   90.00
#
_symmetry.space_group_name_H-M   'P 1'
#
loop_
_entity.id
_entity.type
_entity.pdbx_description
1 polymer ?
#
loop_
_entity_poly.entity_id
_entity_poly.type
_entity_poly.pdbx_seq_one_letter_code
_entity_poly.pdbx_strand_id
1 'polypeptide(L)' 'DFCCGSAGTYNIFHYENSMKIFERKKQAVKKINPDLILTNCPTCILQFQDGLKSREIARHSVELIDRLSVVEE' A
#
# COMPACT_ATOMS: atom_id res chain seq x y z
N ASP A 1 -5.72 -0.46 12.66
CA ASP A 1 -6.74 0.34 11.97
C ASP A 1 -6.36 1.81 11.83
N PHE A 2 -5.47 2.13 10.87
CA PHE A 2 -5.14 3.52 10.53
C PHE A 2 -5.21 3.72 9.02
N CYS A 3 -5.64 4.91 8.59
CA CYS A 3 -5.69 5.30 7.19
C CYS A 3 -4.29 5.25 6.55
N CYS A 4 -4.20 4.95 5.25
CA CYS A 4 -2.95 5.03 4.51
C CYS A 4 -2.52 6.48 4.21
N GLY A 5 -3.38 7.48 4.44
CA GLY A 5 -3.09 8.90 4.19
C GLY A 5 -3.47 9.40 2.80
N SER A 6 -3.62 8.49 1.81
CA SER A 6 -3.89 8.88 0.42
C SER A 6 -5.21 9.63 0.22
N ALA A 7 -6.31 9.03 0.71
CA ALA A 7 -7.68 9.50 0.55
C ALA A 7 -8.03 9.98 -0.87
N GLY A 8 -7.64 9.21 -1.89
CA GLY A 8 -7.91 9.53 -3.29
C GLY A 8 -7.04 10.69 -3.78
N THR A 9 -7.66 11.81 -4.13
CA THR A 9 -6.96 13.01 -4.62
C THR A 9 -6.36 13.86 -3.51
N TYR A 10 -6.68 13.59 -2.24
CA TYR A 10 -6.18 14.37 -1.10
C TYR A 10 -4.65 14.39 -1.06
N ASN A 11 -3.96 13.27 -1.31
CA ASN A 11 -2.49 13.27 -1.32
C ASN A 11 -1.85 14.12 -2.43
N ILE A 12 -2.57 14.39 -3.51
CA ILE A 12 -2.10 15.22 -4.62
C ILE A 12 -2.09 16.68 -4.16
N PHE A 13 -3.19 17.13 -3.52
CA PHE A 13 -3.34 18.51 -3.07
C PHE A 13 -2.69 18.79 -1.71
N HIS A 14 -2.52 17.75 -0.87
CA HIS A 14 -2.06 17.86 0.51
C HIS A 14 -1.00 16.80 0.83
N TYR A 15 0.02 16.70 -0.02
CA TYR A 15 1.05 15.67 0.05
C TYR A 15 1.72 15.55 1.42
N GLU A 16 2.20 16.67 1.98
CA GLU A 16 2.89 16.64 3.28
C GLU A 16 1.99 16.12 4.42
N ASN A 17 0.72 16.50 4.42
CA ASN A 17 -0.23 16.04 5.42
C ASN A 17 -0.58 14.56 5.22
N SER A 18 -0.76 14.12 3.97
CA SER A 18 -0.92 12.70 3.63
C SER A 18 0.25 11.88 4.17
N MET A 19 1.49 12.35 3.98
CA MET A 19 2.69 11.66 4.46
C MET A 19 2.79 11.62 5.98
N LYS A 20 2.39 12.69 6.69
CA LYS A 20 2.30 12.68 8.17
C LYS A 20 1.31 11.64 8.67
N ILE A 21 0.17 11.47 8.00
CA ILE A 21 -0.81 10.42 8.33
C ILE A 21 -0.21 9.03 8.04
N PHE A 22 0.47 8.88 6.91
CA PHE A 22 1.08 7.62 6.50
C PHE A 22 2.19 7.15 7.44
N GLU A 23 2.89 8.06 8.12
CA GLU A 23 4.06 7.73 8.94
C GLU A 23 3.77 6.63 9.98
N ARG A 24 2.57 6.63 10.58
CA ARG A 24 2.19 5.58 11.53
C ARG A 24 2.11 4.20 10.87
N LYS A 25 1.53 4.12 9.65
CA LYS A 25 1.50 2.88 8.87
C LYS A 25 2.89 2.45 8.44
N LYS A 26 3.73 3.39 8.01
CA LYS A 26 5.13 3.14 7.62
C LYS A 26 5.92 2.48 8.74
N GLN A 27 5.82 3.00 9.97
CA GLN A 27 6.52 2.42 11.12
C GLN A 27 6.00 1.02 11.47
N ALA A 28 4.68 0.78 11.36
CA ALA A 28 4.11 -0.55 11.55
C ALA A 28 4.65 -1.55 10.52
N VAL A 29 4.70 -1.17 9.24
CA VAL A 29 5.26 -2.02 8.17
C VAL A 29 6.74 -2.32 8.44
N LYS A 30 7.55 -1.31 8.77
CA LYS A 30 8.98 -1.51 9.09
C LYS A 30 9.19 -2.46 10.27
N LYS A 31 8.33 -2.38 11.29
CA LYS A 31 8.41 -3.24 12.47
C LYS A 31 8.08 -4.70 12.15
N ILE A 32 7.07 -4.93 11.31
CA ILE A 32 6.63 -6.28 10.93
C ILE A 32 7.55 -6.89 9.85
N ASN A 33 8.12 -6.04 9.00
CA ASN A 33 8.91 -6.41 7.82
C ASN A 33 8.22 -7.48 6.96
N PRO A 34 6.99 -7.21 6.47
CA PRO A 34 6.25 -8.19 5.70
C PRO A 34 6.84 -8.39 4.30
N ASP A 35 6.71 -9.61 3.77
CA ASP A 35 7.05 -9.91 2.37
C ASP A 35 6.09 -9.22 1.38
N LEU A 36 4.81 -9.09 1.77
CA LEU A 36 3.76 -8.53 0.94
C LEU A 36 2.67 -7.83 1.77
N ILE A 37 2.15 -6.73 1.22
CA ILE A 37 0.99 -5.98 1.72
C ILE A 37 -0.14 -6.13 0.70
N LEU A 38 -1.25 -6.74 1.11
CA LEU A 38 -2.44 -6.86 0.29
C LEU A 38 -3.45 -5.78 0.65
N THR A 39 -4.01 -5.11 -0.36
CA THR A 39 -5.11 -4.17 -0.18
C THR A 39 -5.96 -4.06 -1.45
N ASN A 40 -7.27 -3.91 -1.30
CA ASN A 40 -8.19 -3.75 -2.42
C ASN A 40 -8.39 -2.27 -2.82
N CYS A 41 -7.56 -1.37 -2.31
CA CYS A 41 -7.65 0.07 -2.55
C CYS A 41 -6.46 0.53 -3.41
N PRO A 42 -6.64 0.84 -4.70
CA PRO A 42 -5.56 1.24 -5.60
C PRO A 42 -4.75 2.44 -5.10
N THR A 43 -5.43 3.42 -4.49
CA THR A 43 -4.77 4.62 -3.97
C THR A 43 -3.94 4.32 -2.72
N CYS A 44 -4.32 3.34 -1.91
CA CYS A 44 -3.44 2.87 -0.83
C CYS A 44 -2.24 2.08 -1.37
N ILE A 45 -2.38 1.29 -2.45
CA ILE A 45 -1.24 0.65 -3.12
C ILE A 45 -0.21 1.71 -3.50
N LEU A 46 -0.63 2.73 -4.24
CA LEU A 46 0.24 3.82 -4.68
C LEU A 46 0.91 4.53 -3.49
N GLN A 47 0.15 4.82 -2.43
CA GLN A 47 0.67 5.47 -1.23
C GLN A 47 1.69 4.63 -0.46
N PHE A 48 1.51 3.31 -0.40
CA PHE A 48 2.51 2.41 0.16
C PHE A 48 3.75 2.35 -0.70
N GLN A 49 3.60 2.24 -2.03
CA GLN A 49 4.72 2.18 -2.95
C GLN A 49 5.57 3.45 -2.91
N ASP A 50 4.92 4.60 -2.89
CA ASP A 50 5.57 5.91 -2.75
C ASP A 50 6.20 6.09 -1.37
N GLY A 51 5.42 5.93 -0.30
CA GLY A 51 5.87 6.21 1.05
C GLY A 51 6.92 5.23 1.61
N LEU A 52 6.96 4.00 1.10
CA LEU A 52 8.01 3.01 1.39
C LEU A 52 9.13 3.00 0.36
N LYS A 53 8.98 3.71 -0.77
CA LYS A 53 9.90 3.65 -1.91
C LYS A 53 10.16 2.22 -2.40
N SER A 54 9.10 1.40 -2.44
CA SER A 54 9.16 0.00 -2.85
C SER A 54 7.92 -0.36 -3.67
N ARG A 55 8.12 -0.67 -4.96
CA ARG A 55 7.00 -0.93 -5.89
C ARG A 55 6.38 -2.31 -5.70
N GLU A 56 7.14 -3.28 -5.21
CA GLU A 56 6.70 -4.68 -5.20
C GLU A 56 6.00 -5.09 -3.92
N ILE A 57 6.14 -4.31 -2.84
CA ILE A 57 5.66 -4.68 -1.51
C ILE A 57 4.14 -4.56 -1.35
N ALA A 58 3.42 -3.80 -2.19
CA ALA A 58 1.98 -3.60 -2.07
C ALA A 58 1.25 -3.97 -3.38
N ARG A 59 0.19 -4.79 -3.27
CA ARG A 59 -0.54 -5.37 -4.41
C ARG A 59 -2.04 -5.44 -4.18
N HIS A 60 -2.81 -5.48 -5.26
CA HIS A 60 -4.22 -5.80 -5.18
C HIS A 60 -4.42 -7.29 -4.93
N SER A 61 -5.36 -7.66 -4.07
CA SER A 61 -5.62 -9.07 -3.71
C SER A 61 -5.96 -9.93 -4.94
N VAL A 62 -6.64 -9.35 -5.94
CA VAL A 62 -6.96 -10.05 -7.20
C VAL A 62 -5.71 -10.40 -8.03
N GLU A 63 -4.65 -9.58 -7.99
CA GLU A 63 -3.40 -9.89 -8.71
C GLU A 63 -2.75 -11.15 -8.14
N LEU A 64 -2.89 -11.37 -6.83
CA LEU A 64 -2.36 -12.57 -6.18
C LEU A 64 -3.20 -13.79 -6.55
N ILE A 65 -4.53 -13.68 -6.52
CA ILE A 65 -5.43 -14.78 -6.88
C ILE A 65 -5.20 -15.18 -8.34
N ASP A 66 -5.20 -14.21 -9.26
CA ASP A 66 -4.95 -14.44 -10.69
C ASP A 66 -3.65 -15.21 -10.92
N ARG A 67 -2.55 -14.78 -10.27
CA ARG A 67 -1.25 -15.48 -10.35
C ARG A 67 -1.28 -16.90 -9.82
N LEU A 68 -2.10 -17.19 -8.81
CA LEU A 68 -2.23 -18.54 -8.24
C LEU A 68 -3.16 -19.42 -9.10
N SER A 69 -4.15 -18.83 -9.76
CA SER A 69 -5.06 -19.54 -10.67
C SER A 69 -4.35 -20.11 -11.89
N VAL A 70 -3.25 -19.49 -12.35
CA VAL A 70 -2.44 -20.02 -13.46
C VAL A 70 -1.52 -21.18 -13.04
N VAL A 71 -1.43 -21.51 -11.75
CA VAL A 71 -0.56 -22.60 -11.25
C VAL A 71 -1.30 -23.95 -11.24
N GLU A 72 -2.62 -23.97 -11.46
CA GLU A 72 -3.42 -25.20 -11.50
C GLU A 72 -3.56 -25.83 -12.91
N GLU A 73 -2.78 -25.36 -13.89
CA GLU A 73 -2.72 -25.91 -15.26
C GLU A 73 -1.29 -26.35 -15.63
#